data_AF-A0A7C9AEF0-F1
#
_entry.id   AF-A0A7C9AEF0-F1
#
_cell.length_a   1.000
_cell.length_b   1.000
_cell.length_c   1.000
_cell.angle_alpha   90.00
_cell.angle_beta   90.00
_cell.angle_gamma   90.00
#
_symmetry.space_group_name_H-M   'P 1'
#
loop_
_entity.id
_entity.type
_entity.pdbx_description
1 polymer ?
#
loop_
_entity_poly.entity_id
_entity_poly.type
_entity_poly.pdbx_seq_one_letter_code
_entity_poly.pdbx_strand_id
1 'polypeptide(L)'
;PPLPKGYYGNACAFPVVRARAGEITSKPIGYILELIRKAKLEVNEEYMKSIADLMVTKDRPHFTVHLTYVVSDLRHLGFADVDFGWGKPVFGGPASNGSVPDASFFISFKNKKGESMTMVPVSLPAPAMEVFVKELQDTLKARPIASQVPSLC
;
A
#
# COMPACT_ATOMS: atom_id res chain seq x y z
N PRO A 1 -19.54 13.52 9.70
CA PRO A 1 -19.84 14.05 8.34
C PRO A 1 -18.60 13.87 7.44
N PRO A 2 -18.78 13.66 6.12
CA PRO A 2 -17.65 13.58 5.20
C PRO A 2 -16.82 14.86 5.18
N LEU A 3 -15.53 14.74 4.85
CA LEU A 3 -14.67 15.92 4.65
C LEU A 3 -15.18 16.75 3.46
N PRO A 4 -15.11 18.10 3.54
CA PRO A 4 -15.49 18.97 2.43
C PRO A 4 -14.68 18.67 1.17
N LYS A 5 -15.32 18.84 0.00
CA LYS A 5 -14.61 18.78 -1.28
C LYS A 5 -13.52 19.86 -1.29
N GLY A 6 -12.28 19.45 -1.58
CA GLY A 6 -11.13 20.35 -1.58
C GLY A 6 -10.51 20.59 -0.21
N TYR A 7 -10.85 19.79 0.81
CA TYR A 7 -10.14 19.80 2.10
C TYR A 7 -8.63 19.70 1.88
N TYR A 8 -7.89 20.65 2.46
CA TYR A 8 -6.44 20.75 2.36
C TYR A 8 -5.80 20.40 3.71
N GLY A 9 -5.46 19.14 3.89
CA GLY A 9 -4.86 18.61 5.11
C GLY A 9 -4.69 17.10 5.06
N ASN A 10 -4.15 16.52 6.14
CA ASN A 10 -3.98 15.08 6.25
C ASN A 10 -5.28 14.42 6.73
N ALA A 11 -5.71 13.38 6.01
CA ALA A 11 -6.87 12.57 6.33
C ALA A 11 -6.57 11.09 6.10
N CYS A 12 -5.60 10.56 6.86
CA CYS A 12 -5.14 9.18 6.73
C CYS A 12 -5.11 8.47 8.09
N ALA A 13 -5.21 7.15 8.05
CA ALA A 13 -4.96 6.26 9.16
C ALA A 13 -4.04 5.13 8.71
N PHE A 14 -3.36 4.51 9.67
CA PHE A 14 -2.44 3.40 9.46
C PHE A 14 -2.99 2.16 10.15
N PRO A 15 -4.02 1.48 9.60
CA PRO A 15 -4.46 0.20 10.14
C PRO A 15 -3.32 -0.82 10.04
N VAL A 16 -3.10 -1.60 11.09
CA VAL A 16 -1.96 -2.52 11.21
C VAL A 16 -2.44 -3.95 11.31
N VAL A 17 -1.77 -4.84 10.58
CA VAL A 17 -1.88 -6.29 10.76
C VAL A 17 -0.62 -6.78 11.47
N ARG A 18 -0.81 -7.58 12.53
CA ARG A 18 0.28 -8.27 13.22
C ARG A 18 0.15 -9.77 12.99
N ALA A 19 1.17 -10.37 12.40
CA ALA A 19 1.25 -11.82 12.17
C ALA A 19 2.70 -12.29 12.42
N ARG A 20 2.87 -13.55 12.81
CA ARG A 20 4.21 -14.14 12.96
C ARG A 20 4.78 -14.49 11.60
N ALA A 21 6.08 -14.30 11.39
CA ALA A 21 6.75 -14.64 10.13
C ALA A 21 6.46 -16.09 9.71
N GLY A 22 6.54 -17.04 10.64
CA GLY A 22 6.23 -18.45 10.37
C GLY A 22 4.79 -18.71 9.95
N GLU A 23 3.81 -17.89 10.37
CA GLU A 23 2.43 -18.01 9.88
C GLU A 23 2.28 -17.45 8.46
N ILE A 24 2.96 -16.34 8.16
CA ILE A 24 2.96 -15.72 6.83
C ILE A 24 3.59 -16.68 5.81
N THR A 25 4.67 -17.37 6.17
CA THR A 25 5.40 -18.26 5.24
C THR A 25 4.79 -19.66 5.13
N SER A 26 4.09 -20.17 6.14
CA SER A 26 3.52 -21.53 6.11
C SER A 26 2.07 -21.59 5.62
N LYS A 27 1.30 -20.50 5.77
CA LYS A 27 -0.10 -20.46 5.35
C LYS A 27 -0.21 -19.95 3.90
N PRO A 28 -1.27 -20.29 3.17
CA PRO A 28 -1.51 -19.73 1.84
C PRO A 28 -1.61 -18.20 1.86
N ILE A 29 -1.24 -17.53 0.76
CA ILE A 29 -1.29 -16.05 0.63
C ILE A 29 -2.67 -15.44 0.99
N GLY A 30 -3.75 -16.20 0.82
CA GLY A 30 -5.10 -15.78 1.22
C GLY A 30 -5.23 -15.49 2.72
N TYR A 31 -4.42 -16.13 3.58
CA TYR A 31 -4.43 -15.88 5.03
C TYR A 31 -4.05 -14.43 5.34
N ILE A 32 -2.92 -13.96 4.83
CA ILE A 32 -2.48 -12.59 5.09
C ILE A 32 -3.39 -11.57 4.39
N LEU A 33 -3.90 -11.91 3.20
CA LEU A 33 -4.85 -11.07 2.46
C LEU A 33 -6.14 -10.83 3.25
N GLU A 34 -6.70 -11.86 3.89
CA GLU A 34 -7.90 -11.72 4.72
C GLU A 34 -7.65 -10.86 5.96
N LEU A 35 -6.47 -10.96 6.59
CA LEU A 35 -6.11 -10.08 7.71
C LEU A 35 -6.02 -8.62 7.27
N ILE A 36 -5.38 -8.35 6.13
CA ILE A 36 -5.28 -6.99 5.56
C ILE A 36 -6.67 -6.45 5.23
N ARG A 37 -7.53 -7.28 4.62
CA ARG A 37 -8.91 -6.90 4.28
C ARG A 37 -9.69 -6.51 5.53
N LYS A 38 -9.62 -7.30 6.60
CA LYS A 38 -10.29 -7.01 7.88
C LYS A 38 -9.77 -5.72 8.50
N ALA A 39 -8.45 -5.54 8.60
CA ALA A 39 -7.86 -4.32 9.17
C ALA A 39 -8.27 -3.06 8.39
N LYS A 40 -8.38 -3.13 7.05
CA LYS A 40 -8.88 -2.00 6.25
C LYS A 40 -10.36 -1.70 6.50
N LEU A 41 -11.19 -2.72 6.72
CA LEU A 41 -12.62 -2.57 6.99
C LEU A 41 -12.93 -2.01 8.39
N GLU A 42 -12.00 -2.14 9.33
CA GLU A 42 -12.13 -1.54 10.67
C GLU A 42 -12.02 0.00 10.64
N VAL A 43 -11.43 0.58 9.59
CA VAL A 43 -11.29 2.03 9.45
C VAL A 43 -12.63 2.66 9.07
N ASN A 44 -13.36 3.09 10.08
CA ASN A 44 -14.64 3.80 9.97
C ASN A 44 -14.58 5.18 10.67
N GLU A 45 -15.70 5.91 10.70
CA GLU A 45 -15.75 7.24 11.33
C GLU A 45 -15.38 7.21 12.83
N GLU A 46 -15.83 6.20 13.56
CA GLU A 46 -15.51 6.05 14.99
C GLU A 46 -14.03 5.76 15.21
N TYR A 47 -13.44 4.90 14.39
CA TYR A 47 -12.01 4.61 14.40
C TYR A 47 -11.18 5.87 14.12
N MET A 48 -11.57 6.68 13.14
CA MET A 48 -10.89 7.94 12.83
C MET A 48 -10.97 8.96 13.97
N LYS A 49 -12.13 9.07 14.64
CA LYS A 49 -12.29 9.91 15.84
C LYS A 49 -11.41 9.39 16.98
N SER A 50 -11.38 8.09 17.20
CA SER A 50 -10.53 7.46 18.22
C SER A 50 -9.03 7.73 17.97
N ILE A 51 -8.57 7.69 16.72
CA ILE A 51 -7.20 8.09 16.38
C ILE A 51 -6.96 9.57 16.71
N ALA A 52 -7.88 10.46 16.36
CA ALA A 52 -7.74 11.88 16.67
C ALA A 52 -7.60 12.11 18.18
N ASP A 53 -8.45 11.46 18.98
CA ASP A 53 -8.39 11.50 20.45
C ASP A 53 -7.07 10.92 20.98
N LEU A 54 -6.62 9.79 20.43
CA LEU A 54 -5.35 9.17 20.79
C LEU A 54 -4.17 10.13 20.53
N MET A 55 -4.15 10.81 19.39
CA MET A 55 -3.08 11.74 19.01
C MET A 55 -2.99 12.94 19.96
N VAL A 56 -4.13 13.40 20.49
CA VAL A 56 -4.19 14.49 21.48
C VAL A 56 -3.81 13.99 22.87
N THR A 57 -4.35 12.85 23.30
CA THR A 57 -4.21 12.34 24.67
C THR A 57 -2.87 11.67 24.96
N LYS A 58 -2.16 11.20 23.92
CA LYS A 58 -0.88 10.49 24.03
C LYS A 58 0.29 11.24 23.39
N ASP A 59 0.13 12.54 23.17
CA ASP A 59 1.17 13.40 22.59
C ASP A 59 1.75 12.82 21.29
N ARG A 60 0.86 12.43 20.36
CA ARG A 60 1.21 11.94 19.03
C ARG A 60 2.23 10.79 19.06
N PRO A 61 1.85 9.62 19.62
CA PRO A 61 2.78 8.51 19.81
C PRO A 61 3.30 8.02 18.46
N HIS A 62 4.59 7.69 18.40
CA HIS A 62 5.18 7.03 17.25
C HIS A 62 4.74 5.57 17.18
N PHE A 63 4.59 5.03 15.97
CA PHE A 63 4.37 3.60 15.78
C PHE A 63 5.70 2.84 15.72
N THR A 64 5.67 1.55 16.04
CA THR A 64 6.86 0.69 16.00
C THR A 64 7.37 0.55 14.57
N VAL A 65 8.63 0.91 14.32
CA VAL A 65 9.26 0.77 12.99
C VAL A 65 9.95 -0.57 12.78
N HIS A 66 10.41 -1.22 13.86
CA HIS A 66 11.09 -2.50 13.77
C HIS A 66 10.14 -3.60 13.28
N LEU A 67 10.58 -4.37 12.27
CA LEU A 67 9.80 -5.44 11.63
C LEU A 67 8.43 -5.00 11.10
N THR A 68 8.33 -3.72 10.72
CA THR A 68 7.11 -3.14 10.13
C THR A 68 7.36 -2.84 8.66
N TYR A 69 6.42 -3.24 7.82
CA TYR A 69 6.43 -2.96 6.39
C TYR A 69 5.20 -2.13 6.03
N VAL A 70 5.42 -0.98 5.40
CA VAL A 70 4.34 -0.04 5.04
C VAL A 70 3.98 -0.18 3.57
N VAL A 71 2.69 -0.19 3.26
CA VAL A 71 2.20 -0.17 1.88
C VAL A 71 1.28 1.02 1.70
N SER A 72 1.55 1.84 0.69
CA SER A 72 0.72 2.99 0.34
C SER A 72 0.28 2.93 -1.12
N ASP A 73 -0.99 3.21 -1.37
CA ASP A 73 -1.55 3.22 -2.73
C ASP A 73 -1.62 4.66 -3.27
N LEU A 74 -0.73 4.98 -4.21
CA LEU A 74 -0.63 6.31 -4.80
C LEU A 74 -1.32 6.40 -6.16
N ARG A 75 -1.91 5.31 -6.65
CA ARG A 75 -2.54 5.25 -7.98
C ARG A 75 -3.72 6.21 -8.10
N HIS A 76 -4.32 6.59 -6.98
CA HIS A 76 -5.50 7.45 -6.89
C HIS A 76 -5.18 8.92 -6.59
N LEU A 77 -3.91 9.31 -6.50
CA LEU A 77 -3.50 10.68 -6.18
C LEU A 77 -3.43 11.61 -7.41
N GLY A 78 -3.71 11.09 -8.61
CA GLY A 78 -3.75 11.89 -9.84
C GLY A 78 -2.39 12.23 -10.44
N PHE A 79 -1.28 11.68 -9.92
CA PHE A 79 0.06 11.93 -10.46
C PHE A 79 0.18 11.63 -11.96
N ALA A 80 -0.52 10.61 -12.45
CA ALA A 80 -0.50 10.23 -13.87
C ALA A 80 -1.26 11.21 -14.79
N ASP A 81 -2.05 12.14 -14.23
CA ASP A 81 -2.91 13.06 -14.96
C ASP A 81 -2.44 14.52 -14.94
N VAL A 82 -1.31 14.79 -14.28
CA VAL A 82 -0.71 16.13 -14.26
C VAL A 82 -0.18 16.47 -15.65
N ASP A 83 -0.63 17.57 -16.24
CA ASP A 83 -0.11 18.08 -17.53
C ASP A 83 0.15 19.58 -17.42
N PHE A 84 1.41 19.97 -17.59
CA PHE A 84 1.85 21.37 -17.55
C PHE A 84 1.83 22.05 -18.92
N GLY A 85 1.30 21.38 -19.96
CA GLY A 85 1.31 21.83 -21.35
C GLY A 85 2.35 21.12 -22.23
N TRP A 86 3.12 20.18 -21.67
CA TRP A 86 4.10 19.36 -22.39
C TRP A 86 3.70 17.88 -22.49
N GLY A 87 2.47 17.56 -22.10
CA GLY A 87 1.96 16.19 -22.06
C GLY A 87 2.03 15.58 -20.67
N LYS A 88 1.32 14.46 -20.51
CA LYS A 88 1.25 13.69 -19.26
C LYS A 88 2.60 13.02 -18.93
N PRO A 89 2.91 12.80 -17.64
CA PRO A 89 4.13 12.12 -17.24
C PRO A 89 4.10 10.65 -17.63
N VAL A 90 5.29 10.08 -17.86
CA VAL A 90 5.45 8.63 -18.05
C VAL A 90 5.07 7.87 -16.78
N PHE A 91 5.46 8.40 -15.61
CA PHE A 91 5.03 7.95 -14.28
C PHE A 91 5.23 9.10 -13.27
N GLY A 92 4.57 9.02 -12.11
CA GLY A 92 4.79 9.96 -11.01
C GLY A 92 4.64 9.26 -9.65
N GLY A 93 5.59 9.48 -8.76
CA GLY A 93 5.63 8.83 -7.45
C GLY A 93 6.82 9.31 -6.60
N PRO A 94 7.04 8.70 -5.42
CA PRO A 94 8.10 9.09 -4.51
C PRO A 94 9.49 8.93 -5.14
N ALA A 95 10.39 9.85 -4.84
CA ALA A 95 11.77 9.81 -5.32
C ALA A 95 12.61 8.68 -4.67
N SER A 96 12.17 8.20 -3.52
CA SER A 96 12.77 7.06 -2.82
C SER A 96 11.67 6.25 -2.14
N ASN A 97 11.99 5.00 -1.79
CA ASN A 97 11.08 4.09 -1.09
C ASN A 97 10.87 4.48 0.39
N GLY A 98 11.18 5.73 0.76
CA GLY A 98 11.16 6.22 2.14
C GLY A 98 12.38 5.77 2.95
N SER A 99 12.70 6.55 3.96
CA SER A 99 13.52 6.09 5.08
C SER A 99 12.64 5.32 6.07
N VAL A 100 13.27 4.44 6.86
CA VAL A 100 12.72 3.59 7.94
C VAL A 100 11.33 4.04 8.45
N PRO A 101 10.29 3.19 8.39
CA PRO A 101 10.31 1.76 8.04
C PRO A 101 10.37 1.50 6.52
N ASP A 102 10.69 0.27 6.13
CA ASP A 102 10.61 -0.15 4.73
C ASP A 102 9.19 0.03 4.19
N ALA A 103 9.07 0.63 3.01
CA ALA A 103 7.79 0.90 2.39
C ALA A 103 7.76 0.57 0.89
N SER A 104 6.59 0.17 0.41
CA SER A 104 6.27 0.11 -1.02
C SER A 104 5.10 1.00 -1.37
N PHE A 105 5.19 1.56 -2.56
CA PHE A 105 4.17 2.43 -3.13
C PHE A 105 3.58 1.80 -4.38
N PHE A 106 2.26 1.75 -4.47
CA PHE A 106 1.59 1.40 -5.73
C PHE A 106 1.50 2.66 -6.59
N ILE A 107 2.16 2.62 -7.74
CA ILE A 107 2.26 3.74 -8.66
C ILE A 107 1.59 3.35 -9.97
N SER A 108 0.75 4.24 -10.49
CA SER A 108 0.10 4.05 -11.80
C SER A 108 1.03 4.57 -12.90
N PHE A 109 1.20 3.81 -13.97
CA PHE A 109 1.91 4.25 -15.16
C PHE A 109 1.27 3.66 -16.42
N LYS A 110 1.61 4.21 -17.59
CA LYS A 110 1.15 3.72 -18.88
C LYS A 110 2.27 2.95 -19.58
N ASN A 111 1.98 1.73 -20.04
CA ASN A 111 2.95 1.00 -20.85
C ASN A 111 2.98 1.54 -22.30
N LYS A 112 3.85 0.96 -23.14
CA LYS A 112 3.99 1.37 -24.56
C LYS A 112 2.70 1.23 -25.39
N LYS A 113 1.73 0.45 -24.94
CA LYS A 113 0.42 0.25 -25.57
C LYS A 113 -0.67 1.18 -25.01
N GLY A 114 -0.35 2.03 -24.03
CA GLY A 114 -1.31 2.90 -23.35
C GLY A 114 -2.15 2.19 -22.27
N GLU A 115 -1.80 0.96 -21.91
CA GLU A 115 -2.48 0.20 -20.84
C GLU A 115 -2.02 0.70 -19.47
N SER A 116 -2.95 0.83 -18.52
CA SER A 116 -2.63 1.18 -17.14
C SER A 116 -1.98 0.01 -16.42
N MET A 117 -0.79 0.23 -15.88
CA MET A 117 -0.01 -0.75 -15.13
C MET A 117 0.23 -0.26 -13.71
N THR A 118 0.43 -1.20 -12.78
CA THR A 118 0.86 -0.89 -11.41
C THR A 118 2.34 -1.21 -11.26
N MET A 119 3.14 -0.20 -10.90
CA MET A 119 4.53 -0.36 -10.49
C MET A 119 4.61 -0.41 -8.96
N VAL A 120 5.40 -1.34 -8.44
CA VAL A 120 5.66 -1.50 -7.00
C VAL A 120 7.17 -1.54 -6.78
N PRO A 121 7.82 -0.40 -6.47
CA PRO A 121 9.23 -0.38 -6.12
C PRO A 121 9.47 -1.13 -4.80
N VAL A 122 10.48 -1.99 -4.78
CA VAL A 122 10.93 -2.74 -3.60
C VAL A 122 12.44 -2.61 -3.53
N SER A 123 12.98 -2.32 -2.35
CA SER A 123 14.42 -2.23 -2.09
C SER A 123 14.75 -3.06 -0.87
N LEU A 124 15.69 -4.00 -1.02
CA LEU A 124 16.15 -4.91 0.01
C LEU A 124 17.67 -5.09 -0.15
N PRO A 125 18.41 -5.54 0.88
CA PRO A 125 19.79 -5.97 0.71
C PRO A 125 19.92 -7.00 -0.42
N ALA A 126 21.00 -6.93 -1.20
CA ALA A 126 21.14 -7.73 -2.43
C ALA A 126 20.85 -9.24 -2.23
N PRO A 127 21.36 -9.93 -1.19
CA PRO A 127 21.03 -11.34 -0.98
C PRO A 127 19.54 -11.60 -0.72
N ALA A 128 18.87 -10.68 -0.03
CA ALA A 128 17.43 -10.78 0.22
C ALA A 128 16.60 -10.48 -1.02
N MET A 129 17.08 -9.61 -1.92
CA MET A 129 16.42 -9.30 -3.18
C MET A 129 16.40 -10.51 -4.12
N GLU A 130 17.49 -11.28 -4.18
CA GLU A 130 17.54 -12.51 -4.98
C GLU A 130 16.49 -13.53 -4.52
N VAL A 131 16.38 -13.74 -3.20
CA VAL A 131 15.34 -14.60 -2.61
C VAL A 131 13.95 -14.05 -2.90
N PHE A 132 13.72 -12.75 -2.70
CA PHE A 132 12.43 -12.11 -2.94
C PHE A 132 11.94 -12.30 -4.38
N VAL A 133 12.82 -12.07 -5.37
CA VAL A 133 12.48 -12.24 -6.79
C VAL A 133 12.09 -13.68 -7.08
N LYS A 134 12.83 -14.66 -6.55
CA LYS A 134 12.51 -16.08 -6.71
C LYS A 134 11.14 -16.41 -6.11
N GLU A 135 10.89 -16.05 -4.86
CA GLU A 135 9.63 -16.33 -4.16
C GLU A 135 8.43 -15.65 -4.84
N LEU A 136 8.60 -14.42 -5.32
CA LEU A 136 7.56 -13.71 -6.07
C LEU A 136 7.22 -14.45 -7.36
N GLN A 137 8.23 -14.87 -8.13
CA GLN A 137 8.00 -15.61 -9.38
C GLN A 137 7.30 -16.94 -9.13
N ASP A 138 7.73 -17.68 -8.10
CA ASP A 138 7.14 -18.97 -7.74
C ASP A 138 5.67 -18.79 -7.31
N THR A 139 5.40 -17.75 -6.51
CA THR A 139 4.03 -17.38 -6.09
C THR A 139 3.13 -17.02 -7.28
N LEU A 140 3.65 -16.25 -8.24
CA LEU A 140 2.89 -15.85 -9.43
C LEU A 140 2.62 -17.01 -10.38
N LYS A 141 3.53 -17.99 -10.48
CA LYS A 141 3.35 -19.20 -11.29
C LYS A 141 2.38 -20.20 -10.65
N ALA A 142 2.26 -20.20 -9.33
CA ALA A 142 1.46 -21.18 -8.59
C ALA A 142 -0.08 -21.04 -8.75
N ARG A 143 -0.61 -20.07 -9.52
CA ARG A 143 -2.04 -20.03 -9.92
C ARG A 143 -2.29 -19.42 -11.31
N PRO A 144 -3.21 -20.00 -12.13
CA PRO A 144 -4.10 -19.17 -12.93
C PRO A 144 -5.08 -18.48 -11.96
N ILE A 145 -5.12 -17.16 -11.97
CA ILE A 145 -6.10 -16.40 -11.18
C ILE A 145 -7.47 -16.65 -11.82
N ALA A 146 -8.16 -17.69 -11.36
CA ALA A 146 -9.57 -17.88 -11.64
C ALA A 146 -10.33 -16.70 -11.04
N SER A 147 -10.96 -15.95 -11.93
CA SER A 147 -12.04 -15.00 -11.71
C SER A 147 -12.90 -15.35 -10.48
N GLN A 148 -12.78 -14.55 -9.41
CA GLN A 148 -13.83 -14.30 -8.41
C GLN A 148 -13.35 -13.24 -7.42
N VAL A 149 -13.26 -12.00 -7.90
CA VAL A 149 -13.47 -10.83 -7.05
C VAL A 149 -14.62 -10.07 -7.73
N PRO A 150 -15.82 -9.98 -7.13
CA PRO A 150 -16.85 -9.12 -7.68
C PRO A 150 -16.31 -7.69 -7.69
N SER A 151 -16.37 -7.04 -8.85
CA SER A 151 -16.15 -5.61 -8.94
C SER A 151 -17.15 -4.92 -8.01
N LEU A 152 -16.67 -4.13 -7.07
CA LEU A 152 -17.50 -3.14 -6.39
C LEU A 152 -16.96 -1.78 -6.81
N CYS A 153 -17.77 -1.13 -7.65
CA CYS A 153 -17.77 0.31 -7.89
C CYS A 153 -17.94 1.09 -6.56
#